data_AF-A0A258BSP4-F1
#
_entry.id   AF-A0A258BSP4-F1
#
_cell.length_a   1.000
_cell.length_b   1.000
_cell.length_c   1.000
_cell.angle_alpha   90.00
_cell.angle_beta   90.00
_cell.angle_gamma   90.00
#
_symmetry.space_group_name_H-M   'P 1'
#
loop_
_entity.id
_entity.type
_entity.pdbx_description
1 polymer ?
#
loop_
_entity_poly.entity_id
_entity_poly.type
_entity_poly.pdbx_seq_one_letter_code
_entity_poly.pdbx_strand_id
1 'polypeptide(L)'
;MATQSEEKGASIHFLRPRARRPDGQGVHFVLRIDNYPHLLRAYGPEVARSALGELNRILADFFRDDGLVAPEPDGRLEILLWSPALLGKLPLENACENWVHSFCAAIAMVPIECADERLHLALSGAWTKLESIHLDVHDALASPALHALDRVRFSGEAPGHGDDWIARYRRDMVAAAELFGAIDAQESVNAFAAIDSEEPLEFSHYSARQLALAWQPVRGAGDATGVLYYECLIRLIDSGGGSAPPDGLLESLERLGLVRALDHYILSAVIAELEQHPDVTLAANISAQSAQFDGWWQDIEQRLAADRSVAQRLVIEITETTVMPDIAAAAEFVSRMRSLGCLIALDDFGTGFASIRQLLA
;
A
#
# COMPACT_ATOMS: atom_id res chain seq x y z
N MET A 1 15.43 48.47 50.10
CA MET A 1 14.20 48.41 49.30
C MET A 1 14.03 46.99 48.83
N ALA A 2 13.19 46.23 49.53
CA ALA A 2 12.76 44.90 49.15
C ALA A 2 11.26 45.01 48.81
N THR A 3 10.84 44.39 47.72
CA THR A 3 9.45 43.98 47.49
C THR A 3 9.45 42.76 46.58
N GLN A 4 9.14 41.61 47.19
CA GLN A 4 8.53 40.44 46.55
C GLN A 4 7.04 40.69 46.31
N SER A 5 6.46 39.91 45.38
CA SER A 5 5.04 39.45 45.23
C SER A 5 4.70 39.52 43.73
N GLU A 6 3.98 38.61 43.08
CA GLU A 6 3.47 37.24 43.31
C GLU A 6 2.76 36.87 41.98
N GLU A 7 2.56 35.57 41.79
CA GLU A 7 1.87 34.86 40.70
C GLU A 7 0.57 35.48 40.12
N LYS A 8 0.29 35.21 38.83
CA LYS A 8 -0.91 34.45 38.35
C LYS A 8 -1.14 34.53 36.84
N GLY A 9 -1.24 33.36 36.21
CA GLY A 9 -2.25 32.96 35.20
C GLY A 9 -2.17 33.62 33.80
N ALA A 10 -2.50 32.96 32.70
CA ALA A 10 -3.01 31.63 32.44
C ALA A 10 -2.76 31.32 30.94
N SER A 11 -2.40 30.08 30.64
CA SER A 11 -2.38 29.54 29.28
C SER A 11 -3.81 29.52 28.72
N ILE A 12 -4.04 30.16 27.57
CA ILE A 12 -5.31 30.04 26.84
C ILE A 12 -5.05 29.13 25.64
N HIS A 13 -5.17 27.82 25.87
CA HIS A 13 -5.46 26.89 24.79
C HIS A 13 -6.89 27.13 24.34
N PHE A 14 -7.08 27.55 23.09
CA PHE A 14 -8.38 27.48 22.43
C PHE A 14 -8.75 26.00 22.27
N LEU A 15 -9.42 25.44 23.27
CA LEU A 15 -10.23 24.25 23.10
C LEU A 15 -11.34 24.63 22.12
N ARG A 16 -11.19 24.27 20.84
CA ARG A 16 -12.38 24.07 20.00
C ARG A 16 -13.26 23.06 20.74
N PRO A 17 -14.57 23.32 20.93
CA PRO A 17 -15.45 22.34 21.52
C PRO A 17 -15.47 21.12 20.60
N ARG A 18 -14.75 20.05 20.96
CA ARG A 18 -14.92 18.74 20.34
C ARG A 18 -16.41 18.41 20.40
N ALA A 19 -17.02 18.09 19.27
CA ALA A 19 -18.37 17.57 19.23
C ALA A 19 -18.51 16.48 20.32
N ARG A 20 -19.62 16.50 21.06
CA ARG A 20 -19.91 15.49 22.09
C ARG A 20 -19.69 14.11 21.47
N ARG A 21 -18.76 13.32 22.03
CA ARG A 21 -18.60 11.90 21.69
C ARG A 21 -19.99 11.26 21.81
N PRO A 22 -20.58 10.73 20.73
CA PRO A 22 -21.87 10.06 20.82
C PRO A 22 -21.72 8.84 21.73
N ASP A 23 -22.70 8.59 22.60
CA ASP A 23 -22.85 7.28 23.24
C ASP A 23 -23.22 6.28 22.13
N GLY A 24 -22.34 5.34 21.79
CA GLY A 24 -22.57 4.44 20.66
C GLY A 24 -21.44 3.46 20.34
N GLN A 25 -21.67 2.65 19.31
CA GLN A 25 -20.68 1.75 18.72
C GLN A 25 -19.63 2.57 17.96
N GLY A 26 -18.38 2.13 18.04
CA GLY A 26 -17.26 2.74 17.31
C GLY A 26 -16.39 1.70 16.64
N VAL A 27 -15.36 2.15 15.95
CA VAL A 27 -14.30 1.32 15.40
C VAL A 27 -12.97 1.85 15.91
N HIS A 28 -12.10 0.94 16.29
CA HIS A 28 -10.72 1.24 16.63
C HIS A 28 -9.82 0.65 15.56
N PHE A 29 -9.06 1.50 14.86
CA PHE A 29 -8.00 1.08 13.96
C PHE A 29 -6.64 1.32 14.62
N VAL A 30 -5.71 0.43 14.32
CA VAL A 30 -4.30 0.59 14.63
C VAL A 30 -3.54 0.50 13.32
N LEU A 31 -2.82 1.55 12.96
CA LEU A 31 -1.89 1.55 11.82
C LEU A 31 -0.45 1.56 12.32
N ARG A 32 0.47 0.96 11.56
CA ARG A 32 1.91 0.97 11.83
C ARG A 32 2.66 1.30 10.57
N ILE A 33 3.60 2.23 10.67
CA ILE A 33 4.64 2.45 9.66
C ILE A 33 5.67 1.32 9.81
N ASP A 34 5.58 0.29 8.97
CA ASP A 34 6.41 -0.91 9.10
C ASP A 34 7.90 -0.62 8.86
N ASN A 35 8.20 0.32 7.96
CA ASN A 35 9.56 0.77 7.69
C ASN A 35 10.02 1.91 8.63
N TYR A 36 9.32 2.20 9.72
CA TYR A 36 9.71 3.24 10.68
C TYR A 36 11.10 3.02 11.31
N PRO A 37 11.49 1.79 11.71
CA PRO A 37 12.85 1.52 12.19
C PRO A 37 13.92 1.84 11.13
N HIS A 38 13.59 1.66 9.85
CA HIS A 38 14.46 1.97 8.72
C HIS A 38 14.61 3.47 8.55
N LEU A 39 13.52 4.23 8.68
CA LEU A 39 13.56 5.69 8.65
C LEU A 39 14.42 6.25 9.79
N LEU A 40 14.22 5.74 11.01
CA LEU A 40 15.04 6.08 12.17
C LEU A 40 16.52 5.83 11.92
N ARG A 41 16.85 4.71 11.25
CA ARG A 41 18.22 4.31 10.98
C ARG A 41 18.85 5.11 9.84
N ALA A 42 18.14 5.29 8.74
CA ALA A 42 18.66 5.87 7.51
C ALA A 42 18.65 7.39 7.52
N TYR A 43 17.63 8.02 8.12
CA TYR A 43 17.39 9.46 8.09
C TYR A 43 17.45 10.13 9.47
N GLY A 44 17.36 9.34 10.54
CA GLY A 44 17.42 9.83 11.91
C GLY A 44 16.03 10.14 12.49
N PRO A 45 16.00 10.45 13.80
CA PRO A 45 14.76 10.53 14.55
C PRO A 45 13.89 11.75 14.23
N GLU A 46 14.48 12.83 13.73
CA GLU A 46 13.73 14.02 13.33
C GLU A 46 12.88 13.75 12.09
N VAL A 47 13.51 13.24 11.03
CA VAL A 47 12.84 12.91 9.77
C VAL A 47 11.79 11.82 9.98
N ALA A 48 12.09 10.76 10.74
CA ALA A 48 11.13 9.70 11.04
C ALA A 48 9.88 10.24 11.78
N ARG A 49 10.08 11.09 12.80
CA ARG A 49 8.95 11.73 13.51
C ARG A 49 8.16 12.68 12.60
N SER A 50 8.82 13.38 11.69
CA SER A 50 8.14 14.22 10.69
C SER A 50 7.22 13.38 9.81
N ALA A 51 7.68 12.22 9.34
CA ALA A 51 6.87 11.31 8.52
C ALA A 51 5.63 10.80 9.26
N LEU A 52 5.80 10.41 10.53
CA LEU A 52 4.67 10.05 11.41
C LEU A 52 3.71 11.22 11.62
N GLY A 53 4.24 12.44 11.79
CA GLY A 53 3.47 13.66 11.94
C GLY A 53 2.61 13.99 10.71
N GLU A 54 3.17 13.86 9.51
CA GLU A 54 2.43 14.06 8.26
C GLU A 54 1.35 13.00 8.06
N LEU A 55 1.64 11.73 8.33
CA LEU A 55 0.61 10.68 8.27
C LEU A 55 -0.52 10.94 9.28
N ASN A 56 -0.18 11.35 10.50
CA ASN A 56 -1.16 11.77 11.50
C ASN A 56 -2.01 12.95 11.01
N ARG A 57 -1.40 13.93 10.33
CA ARG A 57 -2.13 15.08 9.76
C ARG A 57 -3.10 14.62 8.68
N ILE A 58 -2.67 13.78 7.73
CA ILE A 58 -3.52 13.22 6.67
C ILE A 58 -4.74 12.51 7.28
N LEU A 59 -4.53 11.66 8.28
CA LEU A 59 -5.61 10.91 8.93
C LEU A 59 -6.53 11.82 9.76
N ALA A 60 -5.97 12.80 10.48
CA ALA A 60 -6.75 13.78 11.22
C ALA A 60 -7.62 14.64 10.28
N ASP A 61 -7.10 14.99 9.11
CA ASP A 61 -7.83 15.71 8.07
C ASP A 61 -8.87 14.84 7.35
N PHE A 62 -8.65 13.52 7.25
CA PHE A 62 -9.62 12.57 6.72
C PHE A 62 -10.81 12.38 7.67
N PHE A 63 -10.53 12.11 8.95
CA PHE A 63 -11.56 11.80 9.95
C PHE A 63 -12.21 13.04 10.58
N ARG A 64 -11.52 14.19 10.64
CA ARG A 64 -12.02 15.46 11.21
C ARG A 64 -12.87 15.32 12.47
N ASP A 65 -14.18 15.47 12.32
CA ASP A 65 -15.17 15.49 13.40
C ASP A 65 -15.76 14.10 13.70
N ASP A 66 -15.44 13.10 12.87
CA ASP A 66 -15.92 11.72 12.94
C ASP A 66 -14.99 10.78 13.73
N GLY A 67 -13.76 11.23 14.03
CA GLY A 67 -12.78 10.41 14.74
C GLY A 67 -11.65 11.17 15.45
N LEU A 68 -10.80 10.41 16.13
CA LEU A 68 -9.58 10.87 16.80
C LEU A 68 -8.41 10.04 16.32
N VAL A 69 -7.28 10.68 16.02
CA VAL A 69 -6.01 10.04 15.68
C VAL A 69 -4.98 10.43 16.74
N ALA A 70 -4.21 9.45 17.21
CA ALA A 70 -3.14 9.63 18.17
C ALA A 70 -1.88 8.88 17.69
N PRO A 71 -0.77 9.58 17.40
CA PRO A 71 0.47 8.94 17.00
C PRO A 71 1.26 8.46 18.23
N GLU A 72 1.91 7.30 18.11
CA GLU A 72 2.77 6.70 19.12
C GLU A 72 4.25 6.81 18.73
N PRO A 73 5.18 6.97 19.70
CA PRO A 73 6.60 7.20 19.40
C PRO A 73 7.30 6.12 18.58
N ASP A 74 6.74 4.91 18.54
CA ASP A 74 7.27 3.75 17.82
C ASP A 74 6.76 3.61 16.38
N GLY A 75 6.05 4.63 15.87
CA GLY A 75 5.57 4.65 14.48
C GLY A 75 4.17 4.07 14.30
N ARG A 76 3.44 3.80 15.39
CA ARG A 76 2.01 3.44 15.33
C ARG A 76 1.11 4.68 15.35
N LEU A 77 -0.10 4.52 14.83
CA LEU A 77 -1.21 5.47 14.97
C LEU A 77 -2.46 4.75 15.46
N GLU A 78 -3.00 5.24 16.56
CA GLU A 78 -4.26 4.79 17.16
C GLU A 78 -5.40 5.67 16.63
N ILE A 79 -6.43 5.06 16.07
CA ILE A 79 -7.54 5.77 15.42
C ILE A 79 -8.86 5.30 16.00
N LEU A 80 -9.62 6.21 16.60
CA LEU A 80 -10.94 5.96 17.12
C LEU A 80 -11.98 6.64 16.23
N LEU A 81 -12.84 5.85 15.59
CA LEU A 81 -13.90 6.32 14.70
C LEU A 81 -15.28 6.09 15.36
N TRP A 82 -16.08 7.14 15.49
CA TRP A 82 -17.46 7.04 16.03
C TRP A 82 -18.55 7.20 14.96
N SER A 83 -18.17 7.46 13.71
CA SER A 83 -19.08 7.55 12.56
C SER A 83 -18.64 6.59 11.44
N PRO A 84 -18.88 5.27 11.59
CA PRO A 84 -18.41 4.28 10.61
C PRO A 84 -19.09 4.40 9.24
N ALA A 85 -20.19 5.17 9.12
CA ALA A 85 -20.81 5.48 7.83
C ALA A 85 -19.85 6.21 6.86
N LEU A 86 -18.81 6.86 7.38
CA LEU A 86 -17.73 7.47 6.58
C LEU A 86 -17.00 6.43 5.71
N LEU A 87 -16.93 5.17 6.14
CA LEU A 87 -16.21 4.10 5.45
C LEU A 87 -16.96 3.55 4.23
N GLY A 88 -18.19 4.01 4.00
CA GLY A 88 -19.01 3.64 2.85
C GLY A 88 -20.23 2.80 3.20
N LYS A 89 -20.78 2.11 2.20
CA LYS A 89 -22.08 1.41 2.28
C LYS A 89 -21.97 -0.10 2.49
N LEU A 90 -20.76 -0.65 2.50
CA LEU A 90 -20.53 -2.07 2.74
C LEU A 90 -20.91 -2.44 4.18
N PRO A 91 -21.15 -3.73 4.48
CA PRO A 91 -21.18 -4.21 5.85
C PRO A 91 -19.94 -3.74 6.61
N LEU A 92 -20.10 -3.34 7.87
CA LEU A 92 -19.05 -2.67 8.66
C LEU A 92 -17.70 -3.38 8.57
N GLU A 93 -17.68 -4.70 8.72
CA GLU A 93 -16.45 -5.49 8.73
C GLU A 93 -15.70 -5.37 7.40
N ASN A 94 -16.42 -5.51 6.28
CA ASN A 94 -15.86 -5.33 4.94
C ASN A 94 -15.44 -3.89 4.69
N ALA A 95 -16.20 -2.90 5.20
CA ALA A 95 -15.86 -1.50 5.05
C ALA A 95 -14.56 -1.14 5.79
N CYS A 96 -14.37 -1.67 7.00
CA CYS A 96 -13.15 -1.48 7.79
C CYS A 96 -11.94 -2.17 7.16
N GLU A 97 -12.11 -3.42 6.74
CA GLU A 97 -11.05 -4.20 6.09
C GLU A 97 -10.62 -3.51 4.78
N ASN A 98 -11.57 -3.21 3.88
CA ASN A 98 -11.29 -2.50 2.64
C ASN A 98 -10.61 -1.14 2.90
N TRP A 99 -11.08 -0.38 3.90
CA TRP A 99 -10.48 0.92 4.21
C TRP A 99 -9.02 0.79 4.63
N VAL A 100 -8.68 -0.16 5.51
CA VAL A 100 -7.29 -0.40 5.93
C VAL A 100 -6.40 -0.69 4.73
N HIS A 101 -6.80 -1.65 3.89
CA HIS A 101 -5.95 -2.10 2.78
C HIS A 101 -5.82 -1.03 1.69
N SER A 102 -6.94 -0.39 1.29
CA SER A 102 -6.91 0.71 0.32
C SER A 102 -6.10 1.90 0.83
N PHE A 103 -6.21 2.25 2.11
CA PHE A 103 -5.41 3.32 2.70
C PHE A 103 -3.91 2.97 2.73
N CYS A 104 -3.55 1.76 3.17
CA CYS A 104 -2.16 1.31 3.19
C CYS A 104 -1.54 1.28 1.79
N ALA A 105 -2.25 0.76 0.79
CA ALA A 105 -1.78 0.73 -0.60
C ALA A 105 -1.61 2.14 -1.18
N ALA A 106 -2.60 3.02 -0.96
CA ALA A 106 -2.54 4.40 -1.45
C ALA A 106 -1.37 5.19 -0.83
N ILE A 107 -1.19 5.13 0.49
CA ILE A 107 -0.10 5.85 1.15
C ILE A 107 1.28 5.30 0.76
N ALA A 108 1.40 4.00 0.48
CA ALA A 108 2.66 3.43 0.01
C ALA A 108 3.14 4.05 -1.32
N MET A 109 2.20 4.43 -2.19
CA MET A 109 2.49 5.00 -3.51
C MET A 109 2.66 6.52 -3.50
N VAL A 110 2.19 7.21 -2.46
CA VAL A 110 2.29 8.68 -2.35
C VAL A 110 3.50 9.07 -1.51
N PRO A 111 4.42 9.91 -2.03
CA PRO A 111 5.56 10.36 -1.25
C PRO A 111 5.11 11.31 -0.12
N ILE A 112 5.65 11.08 1.07
CA ILE A 112 5.56 11.98 2.21
C ILE A 112 6.77 12.91 2.18
N GLU A 113 6.51 14.21 2.02
CA GLU A 113 7.53 15.26 2.03
C GLU A 113 7.92 15.55 3.49
N CYS A 114 9.19 15.37 3.84
CA CYS A 114 9.71 15.57 5.19
C CYS A 114 11.07 16.27 5.14
N ALA A 115 11.10 17.54 5.56
CA ALA A 115 12.25 18.41 5.35
C ALA A 115 12.64 18.46 3.86
N ASP A 116 13.84 18.01 3.50
CA ASP A 116 14.32 17.92 2.12
C ASP A 116 14.27 16.48 1.56
N GLU A 117 13.60 15.56 2.27
CA GLU A 117 13.53 14.14 1.92
C GLU A 117 12.13 13.75 1.44
N ARG A 118 12.06 12.89 0.43
CA ARG A 118 10.81 12.29 -0.09
C ARG A 118 10.77 10.83 0.32
N LEU A 119 9.78 10.46 1.13
CA LEU A 119 9.72 9.15 1.76
C LEU A 119 8.45 8.41 1.37
N HIS A 120 8.59 7.12 1.05
CA HIS A 120 7.47 6.21 0.93
C HIS A 120 7.32 5.38 2.21
N LEU A 121 6.08 5.22 2.66
CA LEU A 121 5.76 4.52 3.89
C LEU A 121 5.15 3.17 3.57
N ALA A 122 5.79 2.09 4.02
CA ALA A 122 5.15 0.78 4.04
C ALA A 122 4.26 0.72 5.29
N LEU A 123 2.97 0.48 5.10
CA LEU A 123 1.99 0.49 6.18
C LEU A 123 1.31 -0.86 6.33
N SER A 124 1.04 -1.21 7.59
CA SER A 124 0.12 -2.27 7.98
C SER A 124 -0.96 -1.70 8.89
N GLY A 125 -2.14 -2.30 8.86
CA GLY A 125 -3.24 -1.90 9.72
C GLY A 125 -4.07 -3.08 10.21
N ALA A 126 -4.76 -2.85 11.31
CA ALA A 126 -5.74 -3.76 11.86
C ALA A 126 -6.88 -2.94 12.48
N TRP A 127 -8.02 -3.59 12.71
CA TRP A 127 -9.17 -2.92 13.30
C TRP A 127 -9.95 -3.84 14.22
N THR A 128 -10.73 -3.23 15.10
CA THR A 128 -11.71 -3.92 15.94
C THR A 128 -12.95 -3.07 16.12
N LYS A 129 -14.10 -3.74 16.16
CA LYS A 129 -15.34 -3.08 16.55
C LYS A 129 -15.31 -2.80 18.06
N LEU A 130 -15.83 -1.63 18.44
CA LEU A 130 -16.03 -1.25 19.84
C LEU A 130 -17.51 -1.29 20.19
N GLU A 131 -17.83 -1.92 21.32
CA GLU A 131 -19.18 -1.92 21.88
C GLU A 131 -19.55 -0.55 22.48
N SER A 132 -18.54 0.22 22.94
CA SER A 132 -18.68 1.58 23.46
C SER A 132 -17.42 2.40 23.22
N ILE A 133 -17.58 3.70 22.91
CA ILE A 133 -16.49 4.66 22.63
C ILE A 133 -15.86 5.23 23.92
N HIS A 134 -16.26 4.76 25.11
CA HIS A 134 -15.70 5.22 26.40
C HIS A 134 -14.26 4.75 26.69
N LEU A 135 -13.58 4.06 25.77
CA LEU A 135 -12.23 3.55 26.01
C LEU A 135 -11.27 4.67 26.44
N ASP A 136 -10.59 4.41 27.55
CA ASP A 136 -9.34 5.09 27.88
C ASP A 136 -8.26 4.61 26.90
N VAL A 137 -7.33 5.48 26.52
CA VAL A 137 -6.25 5.14 25.56
C VAL A 137 -5.45 3.92 26.04
N HIS A 138 -5.36 3.71 27.36
CA HIS A 138 -4.72 2.53 27.94
C HIS A 138 -5.43 1.21 27.67
N ASP A 139 -6.76 1.18 27.57
CA ASP A 139 -7.49 -0.05 27.25
C ASP A 139 -7.42 -0.36 25.74
N ALA A 140 -7.25 0.66 24.89
CA ALA A 140 -7.07 0.51 23.45
C ALA A 140 -5.74 -0.21 23.11
N LEU A 141 -4.71 0.01 23.92
CA LEU A 141 -3.42 -0.70 23.84
C LEU A 141 -3.51 -2.20 24.18
N ALA A 142 -4.63 -2.68 24.73
CA ALA A 142 -4.90 -4.11 24.96
C ALA A 142 -5.90 -4.68 23.95
N SER A 143 -6.20 -3.95 22.87
CA SER A 143 -7.25 -4.34 21.92
C SER A 143 -6.86 -5.54 21.04
N PRO A 144 -7.85 -6.32 20.58
CA PRO A 144 -7.63 -7.37 19.58
C PRO A 144 -6.99 -6.85 18.28
N ALA A 145 -7.25 -5.59 17.91
CA ALA A 145 -6.66 -4.97 16.74
C ALA A 145 -5.13 -4.87 16.85
N LEU A 146 -4.61 -4.46 18.01
CA LEU A 146 -3.17 -4.39 18.24
C LEU A 146 -2.52 -5.78 18.13
N HIS A 147 -3.14 -6.80 18.73
CA HIS A 147 -2.66 -8.18 18.64
C HIS A 147 -2.69 -8.73 17.21
N ALA A 148 -3.68 -8.35 16.39
CA ALA A 148 -3.72 -8.69 14.99
C ALA A 148 -2.56 -8.03 14.22
N LEU A 149 -2.26 -6.76 14.50
CA LEU A 149 -1.17 -6.02 13.87
C LEU A 149 0.22 -6.58 14.20
N ASP A 150 0.42 -7.11 15.41
CA ASP A 150 1.69 -7.77 15.81
C ASP A 150 1.98 -9.03 14.99
N ARG A 151 0.96 -9.64 14.38
CA ARG A 151 1.12 -10.81 13.51
C ARG A 151 1.47 -10.43 12.07
N VAL A 152 1.20 -9.19 11.67
CA VAL A 152 1.55 -8.70 10.34
C VAL A 152 3.06 -8.45 10.30
N ARG A 153 3.76 -9.14 9.40
CA ARG A 153 5.20 -8.99 9.21
C ARG A 153 5.48 -8.00 8.09
N PHE A 154 6.46 -7.14 8.33
CA PHE A 154 7.04 -6.32 7.28
C PHE A 154 7.67 -7.21 6.20
N SER A 155 7.33 -6.98 4.93
CA SER A 155 7.81 -7.79 3.82
C SER A 155 9.19 -7.38 3.29
N GLY A 156 9.65 -6.17 3.64
CA GLY A 156 10.96 -5.66 3.22
C GLY A 156 12.14 -6.21 4.03
N GLU A 157 13.34 -5.83 3.62
CA GLU A 157 14.58 -6.24 4.28
C GLU A 157 14.71 -5.59 5.66
N ALA A 158 15.18 -6.33 6.67
CA ALA A 158 15.46 -5.76 7.98
C ALA A 158 16.58 -4.69 7.91
N PRO A 159 16.62 -3.72 8.84
CA PRO A 159 17.70 -2.75 8.89
C PRO A 159 19.07 -3.40 9.09
N GLY A 160 19.99 -3.16 8.16
CA GLY A 160 21.37 -3.65 8.23
C GLY A 160 22.27 -2.80 9.14
N HIS A 161 23.44 -3.36 9.45
CA HIS A 161 24.48 -2.68 10.20
C HIS A 161 25.50 -2.03 9.24
N GLY A 162 25.83 -0.76 9.46
CA GLY A 162 26.82 0.00 8.69
C GLY A 162 26.26 1.06 7.73
N ASP A 163 27.16 1.85 7.16
CA ASP A 163 26.82 3.01 6.32
C ASP A 163 26.42 2.59 4.89
N ASP A 164 26.91 1.45 4.41
CA ASP A 164 26.54 0.89 3.09
C ASP A 164 25.04 0.58 3.01
N TRP A 165 24.46 0.07 4.10
CA TRP A 165 23.02 -0.18 4.19
C TRP A 165 22.23 1.14 4.16
N ILE A 166 22.67 2.16 4.91
CA ILE A 166 22.02 3.48 4.93
C ILE A 166 22.02 4.09 3.52
N ALA A 167 23.18 4.10 2.87
CA ALA A 167 23.32 4.64 1.52
C ALA A 167 22.46 3.86 0.50
N ARG A 168 22.36 2.54 0.63
CA ARG A 168 21.48 1.72 -0.21
C ARG A 168 20.01 2.03 0.03
N TYR A 169 19.55 2.02 1.28
CA TYR A 169 18.15 2.29 1.62
C TYR A 169 17.69 3.66 1.09
N ARG A 170 18.55 4.69 1.19
CA ARG A 170 18.27 6.01 0.62
C ARG A 170 18.17 5.99 -0.91
N ARG A 171 19.04 5.24 -1.61
CA ARG A 171 18.94 5.07 -3.06
C ARG A 171 17.68 4.32 -3.47
N ASP A 172 17.33 3.27 -2.73
CA ASP A 172 16.10 2.52 -2.95
C ASP A 172 14.88 3.44 -2.79
N MET A 173 14.88 4.34 -1.80
CA MET A 173 13.79 5.31 -1.59
C MET A 173 13.63 6.29 -2.77
N VAL A 174 14.75 6.75 -3.34
CA VAL A 174 14.75 7.58 -4.57
C VAL A 174 14.20 6.79 -5.76
N ALA A 175 14.60 5.53 -5.91
CA ALA A 175 14.08 4.63 -6.95
C ALA A 175 12.57 4.40 -6.82
N ALA A 176 12.05 4.25 -5.60
CA ALA A 176 10.61 4.15 -5.35
C ALA A 176 9.87 5.43 -5.75
N ALA A 177 10.42 6.60 -5.39
CA ALA A 177 9.84 7.89 -5.76
C ALA A 177 9.84 8.13 -7.28
N GLU A 178 10.87 7.67 -7.99
CA GLU A 178 10.90 7.71 -9.46
C GLU A 178 9.77 6.85 -10.06
N LEU A 179 9.64 5.60 -9.59
CA LEU A 179 8.67 4.66 -10.15
C LEU A 179 7.22 5.07 -9.85
N PHE A 180 6.90 5.41 -8.59
CA PHE A 180 5.55 5.82 -8.22
C PHE A 180 5.20 7.20 -8.77
N GLY A 181 6.16 8.12 -8.89
CA GLY A 181 5.94 9.40 -9.57
C GLY A 181 5.61 9.23 -11.05
N ALA A 182 6.11 8.18 -11.71
CA ALA A 182 5.78 7.87 -13.09
C ALA A 182 4.34 7.35 -13.28
N ILE A 183 3.72 6.77 -12.23
CA ILE A 183 2.32 6.35 -12.24
C ILE A 183 1.39 7.55 -12.19
N ASP A 184 1.64 8.50 -11.29
CA ASP A 184 0.82 9.73 -11.16
C ASP A 184 0.81 10.57 -12.45
N ALA A 185 1.93 10.57 -13.18
CA ALA A 185 2.01 11.20 -14.50
C ALA A 185 1.05 10.57 -15.55
N GLN A 186 0.63 9.31 -15.38
CA GLN A 186 -0.36 8.64 -16.22
C GLN A 186 -1.80 9.03 -15.83
N GLU A 187 -2.10 9.12 -14.53
CA GLU A 187 -3.42 9.55 -14.05
C GLU A 187 -3.69 11.03 -14.38
N SER A 188 -2.65 11.87 -14.36
CA SER A 188 -2.71 13.28 -14.78
C SER A 188 -3.18 13.48 -16.24
N VAL A 189 -3.02 12.46 -17.11
CA VAL A 189 -3.50 12.49 -18.51
C VAL A 189 -4.99 12.09 -18.61
N ASN A 190 -5.51 11.35 -17.62
CA ASN A 190 -6.91 10.88 -17.59
C ASN A 190 -7.81 11.65 -16.59
N ALA A 191 -7.25 12.46 -15.68
CA ALA A 191 -7.98 13.11 -14.59
C ALA A 191 -8.64 14.47 -14.95
N PHE A 192 -8.52 14.97 -16.19
CA PHE A 192 -9.14 16.25 -16.58
C PHE A 192 -10.66 16.21 -16.87
N ALA A 193 -11.36 15.15 -16.44
CA ALA A 193 -12.80 14.99 -16.64
C ALA A 193 -13.54 14.53 -15.37
N ALA A 194 -13.26 15.13 -14.21
CA ALA A 194 -14.24 15.43 -13.16
C ALA A 194 -13.50 15.88 -11.89
N ILE A 195 -13.58 17.17 -11.55
CA ILE A 195 -13.91 17.69 -10.21
C ILE A 195 -14.13 19.19 -10.38
N ASP A 196 -15.33 19.60 -10.02
CA ASP A 196 -15.84 20.96 -10.00
C ASP A 196 -15.18 21.70 -8.82
N SER A 197 -14.01 22.32 -9.03
CA SER A 197 -13.42 23.28 -8.08
C SER A 197 -12.47 24.25 -8.78
N GLU A 198 -12.76 25.55 -8.72
CA GLU A 198 -12.00 26.65 -9.34
C GLU A 198 -10.66 26.99 -8.64
N GLU A 199 -9.95 26.03 -8.05
CA GLU A 199 -8.57 26.24 -7.59
C GLU A 199 -7.61 25.22 -8.20
N PRO A 200 -6.53 25.65 -8.89
CA PRO A 200 -5.51 24.75 -9.37
C PRO A 200 -4.75 24.18 -8.17
N LEU A 201 -4.87 22.87 -7.93
CA LEU A 201 -3.94 22.14 -7.08
C LEU A 201 -2.61 22.06 -7.85
N GLU A 202 -1.65 22.90 -7.48
CA GLU A 202 -0.26 22.81 -7.95
C GLU A 202 0.41 21.59 -7.31
N PHE A 203 0.14 20.38 -7.85
CA PHE A 203 1.05 19.26 -7.68
C PHE A 203 2.18 19.45 -8.69
N SER A 204 3.38 19.70 -8.19
CA SER A 204 4.56 19.84 -9.04
C SER A 204 4.86 18.52 -9.75
N HIS A 205 4.42 18.39 -11.00
CA HIS A 205 4.72 17.25 -11.86
C HIS A 205 6.23 17.15 -12.09
N TYR A 206 6.89 16.19 -11.44
CA TYR A 206 8.34 16.00 -11.52
C TYR A 206 8.81 14.68 -12.11
N SER A 207 7.90 13.76 -12.47
CA SER A 207 8.39 12.58 -13.19
C SER A 207 8.69 12.96 -14.64
N ALA A 208 9.97 12.97 -15.00
CA ALA A 208 10.43 13.08 -16.39
C ALA A 208 10.02 11.85 -17.23
N ARG A 209 9.46 10.82 -16.57
CA ARG A 209 9.04 9.55 -17.16
C ARG A 209 7.59 9.22 -16.80
N GLN A 210 6.90 8.52 -17.68
CA GLN A 210 5.55 7.99 -17.45
C GLN A 210 5.60 6.47 -17.38
N LEU A 211 4.83 5.88 -16.47
CA LEU A 211 4.65 4.44 -16.43
C LEU A 211 3.61 4.04 -17.47
N ALA A 212 3.97 3.09 -18.34
CA ALA A 212 3.09 2.51 -19.34
C ALA A 212 3.06 0.99 -19.19
N LEU A 213 1.90 0.41 -19.52
CA LEU A 213 1.75 -1.05 -19.66
C LEU A 213 1.99 -1.42 -21.12
N ALA A 214 2.84 -2.41 -21.34
CA ALA A 214 3.12 -2.99 -22.65
C ALA A 214 2.65 -4.45 -22.67
N TRP A 215 2.18 -4.92 -23.82
CA TRP A 215 1.57 -6.23 -23.99
C TRP A 215 2.43 -7.11 -24.88
N GLN A 216 3.04 -8.16 -24.31
CA GLN A 216 3.89 -9.09 -25.05
C GLN A 216 3.11 -10.38 -25.36
N PRO A 217 2.94 -10.77 -26.64
CA PRO A 217 2.18 -11.97 -26.98
C PRO A 217 2.95 -13.24 -26.65
N VAL A 218 2.34 -14.14 -25.87
CA VAL A 218 2.82 -15.50 -25.62
C VAL A 218 2.15 -16.47 -26.57
N ARG A 219 2.93 -17.31 -27.26
CA ARG A 219 2.45 -18.22 -28.32
C ARG A 219 2.90 -19.65 -28.07
N GLY A 220 2.13 -20.61 -28.57
CA GLY A 220 2.52 -22.02 -28.51
C GLY A 220 3.70 -22.32 -29.43
N ALA A 221 4.70 -23.06 -28.94
CA ALA A 221 5.89 -23.39 -29.73
C ALA A 221 5.61 -24.21 -31.00
N GLY A 222 4.52 -25.01 -31.01
CA GLY A 222 4.12 -25.85 -32.13
C GLY A 222 3.08 -25.23 -33.07
N ASP A 223 2.40 -24.15 -32.64
CA ASP A 223 1.41 -23.42 -33.42
C ASP A 223 1.58 -21.92 -33.15
N ALA A 224 2.31 -21.25 -34.05
CA ALA A 224 2.59 -19.82 -33.94
C ALA A 224 1.39 -18.95 -34.36
N THR A 225 0.28 -19.53 -34.83
CA THR A 225 -0.83 -18.74 -35.41
C THR A 225 -1.72 -18.12 -34.33
N GLY A 226 -1.90 -18.78 -33.19
CA GLY A 226 -2.67 -18.27 -32.03
C GLY A 226 -1.82 -17.61 -30.95
N VAL A 227 -2.31 -16.49 -30.39
CA VAL A 227 -1.81 -15.95 -29.12
C VAL A 227 -2.51 -16.69 -27.98
N LEU A 228 -1.76 -17.22 -27.02
CA LEU A 228 -2.30 -17.89 -25.84
C LEU A 228 -2.81 -16.84 -24.84
N TYR A 229 -1.98 -15.84 -24.57
CA TYR A 229 -2.28 -14.67 -23.74
C TYR A 229 -1.26 -13.56 -24.03
N TYR A 230 -1.52 -12.37 -23.53
CA TYR A 230 -0.58 -11.26 -23.57
C TYR A 230 -0.04 -10.98 -22.17
N GLU A 231 1.27 -10.98 -22.01
CA GLU A 231 1.95 -10.61 -20.78
C GLU A 231 2.00 -9.09 -20.62
N CYS A 232 1.56 -8.60 -19.46
CA CYS A 232 1.67 -7.21 -19.05
C CYS A 232 3.07 -6.92 -18.52
N LEU A 233 3.79 -6.04 -19.22
CA LEU A 233 5.11 -5.57 -18.83
C LEU A 233 5.09 -4.08 -18.52
N ILE A 234 5.67 -3.69 -17.39
CA ILE A 234 5.84 -2.29 -17.04
C ILE A 234 6.95 -1.67 -17.88
N ARG A 235 6.72 -0.46 -18.39
CA ARG A 235 7.69 0.35 -19.12
C ARG A 235 7.73 1.76 -18.55
N LEU A 236 8.92 2.34 -18.48
CA LEU A 236 9.12 3.76 -18.23
C LEU A 236 9.37 4.46 -19.57
N ILE A 237 8.50 5.43 -19.89
CA ILE A 237 8.57 6.24 -21.10
C ILE A 237 9.16 7.59 -20.75
N ASP A 238 10.29 7.97 -21.35
CA ASP A 238 10.88 9.30 -21.17
C ASP A 238 10.22 10.38 -22.05
N SER A 239 10.53 11.65 -21.77
CA SER A 239 10.00 12.80 -22.53
C SER A 239 10.37 12.79 -24.02
N GLY A 240 11.39 12.03 -24.43
CA GLY A 240 11.80 11.84 -25.81
C GLY A 240 11.08 10.67 -26.52
N GLY A 241 10.20 9.95 -25.81
CA GLY A 241 9.51 8.76 -26.30
C GLY A 241 10.32 7.46 -26.19
N GLY A 242 11.48 7.50 -25.53
CA GLY A 242 12.26 6.30 -25.22
C GLY A 242 11.53 5.42 -24.22
N SER A 243 11.49 4.10 -24.46
CA SER A 243 10.84 3.12 -23.59
C SER A 243 11.87 2.14 -23.02
N ALA A 244 11.90 1.98 -21.70
CA ALA A 244 12.79 1.04 -21.02
C ALA A 244 12.04 0.24 -19.93
N PRO A 245 12.46 -1.00 -19.64
CA PRO A 245 12.03 -1.70 -18.42
C PRO A 245 12.44 -0.93 -17.15
N PRO A 246 11.72 -1.11 -16.03
CA PRO A 246 12.08 -0.53 -14.73
C PRO A 246 13.20 -1.33 -14.03
N ASP A 247 14.31 -1.58 -14.73
CA ASP A 247 15.40 -2.44 -14.25
C ASP A 247 15.94 -1.96 -12.88
N GLY A 248 16.02 -2.88 -11.91
CA GLY A 248 16.50 -2.61 -10.54
C GLY A 248 15.53 -1.83 -9.64
N LEU A 249 14.45 -1.25 -10.17
CA LEU A 249 13.45 -0.55 -9.37
C LEU A 249 12.55 -1.52 -8.60
N LEU A 250 12.18 -2.65 -9.22
CA LEU A 250 11.39 -3.70 -8.55
C LEU A 250 12.13 -4.26 -7.33
N GLU A 251 13.42 -4.60 -7.47
CA GLU A 251 14.23 -5.08 -6.34
C GLU A 251 14.34 -4.04 -5.22
N SER A 252 14.33 -2.74 -5.57
CA SER A 252 14.34 -1.65 -4.60
C SER A 252 13.02 -1.61 -3.83
N LEU A 253 11.88 -1.74 -4.52
CA LEU A 253 10.57 -1.84 -3.86
C LEU A 253 10.44 -3.09 -2.98
N GLU A 254 10.98 -4.23 -3.41
CA GLU A 254 11.01 -5.46 -2.61
C GLU A 254 11.79 -5.25 -1.30
N ARG A 255 12.98 -4.63 -1.36
CA ARG A 255 13.76 -4.32 -0.14
C ARG A 255 13.07 -3.32 0.77
N LEU A 256 12.33 -2.37 0.20
CA LEU A 256 11.55 -1.37 0.95
C LEU A 256 10.21 -1.91 1.48
N GLY A 257 9.78 -3.10 1.07
CA GLY A 257 8.46 -3.63 1.40
C GLY A 257 7.30 -2.86 0.74
N LEU A 258 7.57 -2.21 -0.40
CA LEU A 258 6.60 -1.41 -1.17
C LEU A 258 6.11 -2.11 -2.44
N VAL A 259 6.73 -3.24 -2.81
CA VAL A 259 6.41 -3.98 -4.06
C VAL A 259 4.95 -4.42 -4.11
N ARG A 260 4.36 -4.74 -2.96
CA ARG A 260 2.95 -5.13 -2.87
C ARG A 260 2.03 -4.06 -3.48
N ALA A 261 2.30 -2.79 -3.22
CA ALA A 261 1.51 -1.67 -3.73
C ALA A 261 1.55 -1.57 -5.24
N LEU A 262 2.73 -1.80 -5.82
CA LEU A 262 2.88 -1.88 -7.25
C LEU A 262 2.11 -3.10 -7.81
N ASP A 263 2.28 -4.28 -7.22
CA ASP A 263 1.61 -5.50 -7.69
C ASP A 263 0.08 -5.37 -7.67
N HIS A 264 -0.48 -4.76 -6.61
CA HIS A 264 -1.92 -4.47 -6.53
C HIS A 264 -2.38 -3.47 -7.59
N TYR A 265 -1.63 -2.38 -7.79
CA TYR A 265 -1.91 -1.40 -8.83
C TYR A 265 -1.92 -2.05 -10.22
N ILE A 266 -0.88 -2.83 -10.55
CA ILE A 266 -0.74 -3.50 -11.84
C ILE A 266 -1.85 -4.54 -12.04
N LEU A 267 -2.13 -5.36 -11.03
CA LEU A 267 -3.20 -6.36 -11.14
C LEU A 267 -4.57 -5.69 -11.32
N SER A 268 -4.83 -4.61 -10.59
CA SER A 268 -6.04 -3.80 -10.73
C SER A 268 -6.20 -3.21 -12.14
N ALA A 269 -5.10 -2.72 -12.73
CA ALA A 269 -5.08 -2.19 -14.09
C ALA A 269 -5.31 -3.29 -15.13
N VAL A 270 -4.66 -4.44 -14.99
CA VAL A 270 -4.85 -5.60 -15.90
C VAL A 270 -6.29 -6.12 -15.83
N ILE A 271 -6.90 -6.18 -14.64
CA ILE A 271 -8.31 -6.55 -14.50
C ILE A 271 -9.22 -5.52 -15.20
N ALA A 272 -8.90 -4.22 -15.12
CA ALA A 272 -9.66 -3.19 -15.83
C ALA A 272 -9.60 -3.36 -17.37
N GLU A 273 -8.44 -3.74 -17.89
CA GLU A 273 -8.28 -4.07 -19.31
C GLU A 273 -9.07 -5.32 -19.71
N LEU A 274 -9.06 -6.37 -18.88
CA LEU A 274 -9.85 -7.57 -19.11
C LEU A 274 -11.37 -7.30 -19.11
N GLU A 275 -11.84 -6.38 -18.28
CA GLU A 275 -13.25 -5.96 -18.25
C GLU A 275 -13.66 -5.20 -19.53
N GLN A 276 -12.76 -4.38 -20.08
CA GLN A 276 -13.01 -3.62 -21.31
C GLN A 276 -12.84 -4.45 -22.57
N HIS A 277 -12.01 -5.50 -22.53
CA HIS A 277 -11.66 -6.33 -23.66
C HIS A 277 -12.03 -7.81 -23.38
N PRO A 278 -13.26 -8.24 -23.72
CA PRO A 278 -13.74 -9.59 -23.38
C PRO A 278 -13.04 -10.71 -24.17
N ASP A 279 -12.43 -10.38 -25.31
CA ASP A 279 -11.81 -11.36 -26.22
C ASP A 279 -10.30 -11.59 -25.95
N VAL A 280 -9.72 -10.94 -24.93
CA VAL A 280 -8.30 -11.08 -24.59
C VAL A 280 -8.10 -11.84 -23.29
N THR A 281 -7.01 -12.59 -23.24
CA THR A 281 -6.43 -13.21 -22.05
C THR A 281 -5.15 -12.45 -21.71
N LEU A 282 -5.02 -11.97 -20.48
CA LEU A 282 -3.91 -11.14 -20.04
C LEU A 282 -3.20 -11.78 -18.85
N ALA A 283 -1.87 -11.67 -18.82
CA ALA A 283 -1.06 -12.04 -17.68
C ALA A 283 -0.57 -10.80 -16.93
N ALA A 284 -0.52 -10.90 -15.60
CA ALA A 284 0.06 -9.89 -14.72
C ALA A 284 1.09 -10.57 -13.81
N ASN A 285 2.28 -9.98 -13.76
CA ASN A 285 3.34 -10.38 -12.85
C ASN A 285 3.07 -9.85 -11.44
N ILE A 286 3.26 -10.69 -10.43
CA ILE A 286 3.29 -10.32 -9.01
C ILE A 286 4.56 -10.86 -8.36
N SER A 287 5.09 -10.12 -7.39
CA SER A 287 6.25 -10.56 -6.62
C SER A 287 5.90 -11.70 -5.66
N ALA A 288 6.91 -12.50 -5.29
CA ALA A 288 6.76 -13.53 -4.27
C ALA A 288 6.33 -12.97 -2.90
N GLN A 289 6.63 -11.70 -2.59
CA GLN A 289 6.16 -11.03 -1.37
C GLN A 289 4.64 -10.78 -1.38
N SER A 290 4.04 -10.70 -2.56
CA SER A 290 2.60 -10.46 -2.73
C SER A 290 1.80 -11.75 -2.86
N ALA A 291 2.45 -12.89 -3.12
CA ALA A 291 1.85 -14.22 -3.19
C ALA A 291 1.45 -14.76 -1.80
N GLN A 292 0.58 -14.05 -1.10
CA GLN A 292 -0.03 -14.43 0.16
C GLN A 292 -1.48 -13.95 0.16
N PHE A 293 -2.42 -14.77 0.61
CA PHE A 293 -3.84 -14.38 0.63
C PHE A 293 -4.21 -13.74 1.96
N ASP A 294 -4.12 -12.42 2.01
CA ASP A 294 -4.57 -11.56 3.11
C ASP A 294 -5.52 -10.48 2.57
N GLY A 295 -5.98 -9.58 3.44
CA GLY A 295 -6.98 -8.58 3.04
C GLY A 295 -6.49 -7.58 1.98
N TRP A 296 -5.18 -7.55 1.68
CA TRP A 296 -4.61 -6.79 0.56
C TRP A 296 -5.22 -7.15 -0.79
N TRP A 297 -5.67 -8.39 -0.96
CA TRP A 297 -6.30 -8.86 -2.20
C TRP A 297 -7.82 -8.87 -2.15
N GLN A 298 -8.44 -8.36 -1.07
CA GLN A 298 -9.87 -8.52 -0.84
C GLN A 298 -10.73 -7.79 -1.89
N ASP A 299 -10.33 -6.60 -2.32
CA ASP A 299 -11.04 -5.83 -3.34
C ASP A 299 -10.93 -6.52 -4.71
N ILE A 300 -9.74 -7.01 -5.07
CA ILE A 300 -9.49 -7.79 -6.28
C ILE A 300 -10.29 -9.10 -6.25
N GLU A 301 -10.32 -9.80 -5.11
CA GLU A 301 -11.15 -10.98 -4.91
C GLU A 301 -12.63 -10.66 -5.13
N GLN A 302 -13.15 -9.59 -4.52
CA GLN A 302 -14.55 -9.18 -4.66
C GLN A 302 -14.89 -8.89 -6.14
N ARG A 303 -13.98 -8.20 -6.84
CA ARG A 303 -14.12 -7.86 -8.27
C ARG A 303 -14.15 -9.12 -9.14
N LEU A 304 -13.21 -10.03 -8.94
CA LEU A 304 -13.12 -11.30 -9.69
C LEU A 304 -14.27 -12.27 -9.33
N ALA A 305 -14.76 -12.25 -8.10
CA ALA A 305 -15.92 -13.04 -7.69
C ALA A 305 -17.22 -12.53 -8.33
N ALA A 306 -17.34 -11.21 -8.53
CA ALA A 306 -18.47 -10.57 -9.19
C ALA A 306 -18.52 -10.87 -10.70
N ASP A 307 -17.36 -10.96 -11.37
CA ASP A 307 -17.24 -11.37 -12.76
C ASP A 307 -16.24 -12.51 -12.98
N ARG A 308 -16.77 -13.74 -12.96
CA ARG A 308 -15.99 -14.96 -13.21
C ARG A 308 -15.42 -15.06 -14.62
N SER A 309 -15.98 -14.35 -15.60
CA SER A 309 -15.48 -14.37 -16.97
C SER A 309 -14.15 -13.60 -17.10
N VAL A 310 -13.95 -12.58 -16.26
CA VAL A 310 -12.68 -11.86 -16.13
C VAL A 310 -11.64 -12.76 -15.47
N ALA A 311 -12.00 -13.41 -14.36
CA ALA A 311 -11.09 -14.32 -13.65
C ALA A 311 -10.53 -15.43 -14.55
N GLN A 312 -11.36 -16.04 -15.40
CA GLN A 312 -10.95 -17.12 -16.33
C GLN A 312 -9.95 -16.69 -17.40
N ARG A 313 -9.82 -15.38 -17.64
CA ARG A 313 -8.92 -14.80 -18.64
C ARG A 313 -7.71 -14.10 -18.01
N LEU A 314 -7.62 -14.13 -16.68
CA LEU A 314 -6.49 -13.59 -15.93
C LEU A 314 -5.48 -14.70 -15.65
N VAL A 315 -4.26 -14.52 -16.12
CA VAL A 315 -3.08 -15.30 -15.73
C VAL A 315 -2.31 -14.49 -14.69
N ILE A 316 -2.01 -15.10 -13.55
CA ILE A 316 -1.15 -14.50 -12.53
C ILE A 316 0.19 -15.21 -12.59
N GLU A 317 1.23 -14.46 -12.93
CA GLU A 317 2.61 -14.91 -12.99
C GLU A 317 3.30 -14.53 -11.68
N ILE A 318 3.80 -15.53 -10.95
CA ILE A 318 4.54 -15.31 -9.71
C ILE A 318 6.03 -15.42 -10.02
N THR A 319 6.80 -14.37 -9.77
CA THR A 319 8.24 -14.35 -10.08
C THR A 319 9.06 -15.17 -9.06
N GLU A 320 10.09 -15.88 -9.53
CA GLU A 320 11.04 -16.66 -8.70
C GLU A 320 12.18 -15.80 -8.08
N THR A 321 12.14 -14.48 -8.22
CA THR A 321 13.27 -13.57 -7.93
C THR A 321 13.67 -13.51 -6.46
N THR A 322 12.78 -13.87 -5.53
CA THR A 322 13.05 -13.89 -4.08
C THR A 322 12.55 -15.16 -3.42
N VAL A 323 13.12 -15.51 -2.25
CA VAL A 323 12.65 -16.65 -1.45
C VAL A 323 11.21 -16.36 -1.03
N MET A 324 10.27 -17.23 -1.43
CA MET A 324 8.89 -17.20 -0.92
C MET A 324 8.92 -17.22 0.61
N PRO A 325 8.48 -16.14 1.29
CA PRO A 325 8.62 -16.04 2.74
C PRO A 325 7.84 -17.13 3.49
N ASP A 326 6.71 -17.54 2.92
CA ASP A 326 5.82 -18.56 3.47
C ASP A 326 5.17 -19.36 2.32
N ILE A 327 5.64 -20.60 2.12
CA ILE A 327 5.13 -21.51 1.08
C ILE A 327 3.66 -21.87 1.32
N ALA A 328 3.24 -21.99 2.59
CA ALA A 328 1.86 -22.32 2.91
C ALA A 328 0.92 -21.17 2.54
N ALA A 329 1.33 -19.92 2.82
CA ALA A 329 0.59 -18.74 2.41
C ALA A 329 0.51 -18.59 0.88
N ALA A 330 1.60 -18.92 0.16
CA ALA A 330 1.61 -18.93 -1.30
C ALA A 330 0.69 -20.02 -1.88
N ALA A 331 0.69 -21.22 -1.30
CA ALA A 331 -0.22 -22.29 -1.70
C ALA A 331 -1.69 -21.90 -1.46
N GLU A 332 -1.99 -21.23 -0.35
CA GLU A 332 -3.33 -20.70 -0.06
C GLU A 332 -3.73 -19.63 -1.08
N PHE A 333 -2.85 -18.69 -1.40
CA PHE A 333 -3.05 -17.69 -2.45
C PHE A 333 -3.36 -18.33 -3.80
N VAL A 334 -2.53 -19.26 -4.26
CA VAL A 334 -2.73 -19.98 -5.52
C VAL A 334 -4.05 -20.74 -5.54
N SER A 335 -4.37 -21.44 -4.45
CA SER A 335 -5.64 -22.17 -4.29
C SER A 335 -6.83 -21.22 -4.39
N ARG A 336 -6.75 -20.06 -3.72
CA ARG A 336 -7.83 -19.08 -3.69
C ARG A 336 -8.06 -18.44 -5.05
N MET A 337 -7.00 -17.97 -5.72
CA MET A 337 -7.11 -17.35 -7.04
C MET A 337 -7.60 -18.36 -8.09
N ARG A 338 -7.15 -19.63 -8.04
CA ARG A 338 -7.71 -20.70 -8.89
C ARG A 338 -9.19 -20.96 -8.60
N SER A 339 -9.61 -20.91 -7.34
CA SER A 339 -11.02 -21.05 -6.97
C SER A 339 -11.91 -19.93 -7.52
N LEU A 340 -11.33 -18.75 -7.80
CA LEU A 340 -11.98 -17.63 -8.49
C LEU A 340 -12.05 -17.87 -10.02
N GLY A 341 -11.11 -18.64 -10.58
CA GLY A 341 -11.05 -19.00 -11.98
C GLY A 341 -9.74 -18.59 -12.66
N CYS A 342 -8.83 -17.92 -11.93
CA CYS A 342 -7.56 -17.46 -12.47
C CYS A 342 -6.65 -18.62 -12.86
N LEU A 343 -5.89 -18.39 -13.93
CA LEU A 343 -4.76 -19.21 -14.31
C LEU A 343 -3.54 -18.75 -13.51
N ILE A 344 -2.67 -19.68 -13.13
CA ILE A 344 -1.47 -19.39 -12.33
C ILE A 344 -0.26 -19.95 -13.08
N ALA A 345 0.75 -19.11 -13.25
CA ALA A 345 2.05 -19.46 -13.80
C ALA A 345 3.16 -19.09 -12.80
N LEU A 346 4.26 -19.84 -12.86
CA LEU A 346 5.49 -19.50 -12.16
C LEU A 346 6.48 -19.01 -13.21
N ASP A 347 6.94 -17.77 -13.06
CA ASP A 347 7.81 -17.12 -14.04
C ASP A 347 9.30 -17.26 -13.69
N ASP A 348 10.15 -17.18 -14.71
CA ASP A 348 11.62 -17.30 -14.61
C ASP A 348 12.11 -18.59 -13.93
N PHE A 349 11.34 -19.68 -14.09
CA PHE A 349 11.61 -20.95 -13.41
C PHE A 349 13.03 -21.47 -13.68
N GLY A 350 13.76 -21.75 -12.58
CA GLY A 350 15.11 -22.33 -12.63
C GLY A 350 16.25 -21.32 -12.73
N THR A 351 15.96 -20.02 -12.63
CA THR A 351 16.96 -18.96 -12.53
C THR A 351 17.25 -18.52 -11.08
N GLY A 352 16.44 -18.95 -10.10
CA GLY A 352 16.44 -18.42 -8.74
C GLY A 352 16.23 -19.44 -7.61
N PHE A 353 15.40 -19.07 -6.62
CA PHE A 353 15.28 -19.74 -5.32
C PHE A 353 14.16 -20.79 -5.23
N ALA A 354 13.29 -20.92 -6.22
CA ALA A 354 12.17 -21.86 -6.19
C ALA A 354 12.66 -23.27 -6.49
N SER A 355 13.04 -23.98 -5.42
CA SER A 355 13.29 -25.41 -5.54
C SER A 355 12.01 -26.15 -5.95
N ILE A 356 12.13 -27.24 -6.72
CA ILE A 356 11.05 -28.21 -7.02
C ILE A 356 10.24 -28.60 -5.77
N ARG A 357 10.85 -28.52 -4.58
CA ARG A 357 10.21 -28.80 -3.29
C ARG A 357 9.11 -27.79 -2.92
N GLN A 358 9.21 -26.54 -3.36
CA GLN A 358 8.18 -25.51 -3.15
C GLN A 358 6.97 -25.72 -4.06
N LEU A 359 7.20 -26.24 -5.28
CA LEU A 359 6.13 -26.59 -6.24
C LEU A 359 5.34 -27.85 -5.85
N LEU A 360 5.96 -28.74 -5.07
CA LEU A 360 5.37 -30.02 -4.65
C LEU A 360 4.74 -30.00 -3.25
N ALA A 361 4.88 -28.88 -2.53
CA ALA A 361 4.24 -28.65 -1.23
C ALA A 361 2.78 -28.25 -1.43
#